data_AF-A0A151A6T2-F1
#
_entry.id   AF-A0A151A6T2-F1
#
_cell.length_a   1.000
_cell.length_b   1.000
_cell.length_c   1.000
_cell.angle_alpha   90.00
_cell.angle_beta   90.00
_cell.angle_gamma   90.00
#
_symmetry.space_group_name_H-M   'P 1'
#
loop_
_entity.id
_entity.type
_entity.pdbx_description
1 polymer ?
#
loop_
_entity_poly.entity_id
_entity_poly.type
_entity_poly.pdbx_seq_one_letter_code
_entity_poly.pdbx_strand_id
1 'polypeptide(L)'
;MRIYVNEIKITEDSINCYTEESTEGLVEAGQMLVDSDNYAFAYILDDGQSYSYLIFVQETWSMIHENKDKKIIVNDDLELKEFNNELTYILDNIEGNSNYGKEFVAKVEEIFEL
;
A
#
# COMPACT_ATOMS: atom_id res chain seq x y z
N MET A 1 2.16 -14.70 3.71
CA MET A 1 0.82 -14.50 4.35
C MET A 1 0.19 -13.21 3.82
N ARG A 2 -1.15 -13.06 3.77
CA ARG A 2 -1.77 -11.75 3.48
C ARG A 2 -2.20 -11.13 4.80
N ILE A 3 -1.84 -9.87 5.02
CA ILE A 3 -2.11 -9.08 6.23
C ILE A 3 -2.90 -7.86 5.75
N TYR A 4 -4.09 -7.63 6.27
CA TYR A 4 -4.94 -6.54 5.78
C TYR A 4 -4.81 -5.31 6.67
N VAL A 5 -4.75 -4.13 6.06
CA VAL A 5 -4.88 -2.88 6.81
C VAL A 5 -6.36 -2.68 7.14
N ASN A 6 -6.71 -2.78 8.42
CA ASN A 6 -8.09 -2.71 8.90
C ASN A 6 -8.48 -1.30 9.34
N GLU A 7 -7.52 -0.52 9.84
CA GLU A 7 -7.77 0.85 10.33
C GLU A 7 -6.60 1.76 9.93
N ILE A 8 -6.93 3.02 9.59
CA ILE A 8 -5.95 4.07 9.31
C ILE A 8 -6.24 5.28 10.19
N LYS A 9 -5.20 5.79 10.86
CA LYS A 9 -5.22 7.04 11.62
C LYS A 9 -4.18 8.00 11.07
N ILE A 10 -4.65 9.17 10.65
CA ILE A 10 -3.78 10.23 10.15
C ILE A 10 -3.34 11.12 11.31
N THR A 11 -2.04 11.37 11.42
CA THR A 11 -1.45 12.36 12.33
C THR A 11 -0.79 13.48 11.52
N GLU A 12 -0.09 14.39 12.20
CA GLU A 12 0.66 15.47 11.54
C GLU A 12 1.75 14.90 10.61
N ASP A 13 2.50 13.90 11.08
CA ASP A 13 3.71 13.40 10.38
C ASP A 13 3.53 12.01 9.74
N SER A 14 2.49 11.26 10.10
CA SER A 14 2.31 9.87 9.65
C SER A 14 0.88 9.47 9.30
N ILE A 15 0.78 8.48 8.42
CA ILE A 15 -0.36 7.59 8.24
C ILE A 15 -0.07 6.34 9.07
N ASN A 16 -0.80 6.16 10.18
CA ASN A 16 -0.67 4.97 11.02
C ASN A 16 -1.69 3.93 10.59
N CYS A 17 -1.21 2.79 10.12
CA CYS A 17 -1.98 1.66 9.64
C CYS A 17 -2.00 0.56 10.72
N TYR A 18 -3.18 0.02 11.00
CA TYR A 18 -3.35 -1.05 11.97
C TYR A 18 -3.92 -2.29 11.30
N THR A 19 -3.38 -3.44 11.69
CA THR A 19 -3.75 -4.77 11.18
C THR A 19 -4.20 -5.65 12.33
N GLU A 20 -5.08 -6.62 12.07
CA GLU A 20 -5.45 -7.62 13.07
C GLU A 20 -4.30 -8.60 13.36
N GLU A 21 -3.50 -8.92 12.34
CA GLU A 21 -2.32 -9.77 12.48
C GLU A 21 -1.12 -8.99 13.03
N SER A 22 -0.26 -9.68 13.79
CA SER A 22 1.00 -9.08 14.26
C SER A 22 1.98 -8.88 13.10
N THR A 23 2.69 -7.77 13.12
CA THR A 23 3.84 -7.48 12.23
C THR A 23 5.18 -7.56 12.95
N GLU A 24 5.21 -8.10 14.17
CA GLU A 24 6.45 -8.27 14.95
C GLU A 24 7.43 -9.18 14.20
N GLY A 25 8.68 -8.74 14.08
CA GLY A 25 9.73 -9.45 13.36
C GLY A 25 9.68 -9.31 11.84
N LEU A 26 8.66 -8.65 11.28
CA LEU A 26 8.61 -8.29 9.87
C LEU A 26 9.41 -7.01 9.62
N VAL A 27 10.07 -6.95 8.47
CA VAL A 27 10.67 -5.74 7.92
C VAL A 27 10.13 -5.46 6.53
N GLU A 28 10.21 -4.22 6.07
CA GLU A 28 9.89 -3.94 4.67
C GLU A 28 10.88 -4.61 3.72
N ALA A 29 10.35 -5.21 2.65
CA ALA A 29 11.17 -5.66 1.52
C ALA A 29 11.37 -4.55 0.47
N GLY A 30 10.66 -3.42 0.61
CA GLY A 30 10.78 -2.26 -0.28
C GLY A 30 10.21 -2.49 -1.67
N GLN A 31 9.12 -3.26 -1.79
CA GLN A 31 8.50 -3.55 -3.07
C GLN A 31 6.97 -3.55 -2.96
N MET A 32 6.29 -2.95 -3.95
CA MET A 32 4.84 -2.98 -4.08
C MET A 32 4.39 -3.80 -5.31
N LEU A 33 3.31 -4.56 -5.13
CA LEU A 33 2.65 -5.31 -6.19
C LEU A 33 1.22 -4.81 -6.38
N VAL A 34 0.68 -5.03 -7.57
CA VAL A 34 -0.71 -4.73 -7.93
C VAL A 34 -1.52 -6.02 -7.93
N ASP A 35 -2.64 -6.02 -7.21
CA ASP A 35 -3.67 -7.05 -7.24
C ASP A 35 -4.93 -6.44 -7.87
N SER A 36 -4.93 -6.39 -9.21
CA SER A 36 -5.97 -5.70 -9.98
C SER A 36 -7.34 -6.35 -9.85
N ASP A 37 -7.38 -7.68 -9.70
CA ASP A 37 -8.62 -8.44 -9.55
C ASP A 37 -9.34 -8.10 -8.24
N ASN A 38 -8.58 -7.76 -7.19
CA ASN A 38 -9.11 -7.42 -5.87
C ASN A 38 -9.02 -5.93 -5.54
N TYR A 39 -8.67 -5.09 -6.51
CA TYR A 39 -8.47 -3.64 -6.32
C TYR A 39 -7.61 -3.35 -5.08
N ALA A 40 -6.41 -3.91 -5.04
CA ALA A 40 -5.50 -3.73 -3.92
C ALA A 40 -4.05 -3.50 -4.34
N PHE A 41 -3.33 -2.75 -3.51
CA PHE A 41 -1.88 -2.70 -3.52
C PHE A 41 -1.33 -3.59 -2.42
N ALA A 42 -0.37 -4.44 -2.75
CA ALA A 42 0.25 -5.39 -1.83
C ALA A 42 1.71 -4.98 -1.60
N TYR A 43 2.02 -4.48 -0.41
CA TYR A 43 3.40 -4.14 -0.03
C TYR A 43 4.08 -5.36 0.60
N ILE A 44 5.29 -5.68 0.14
CA ILE A 44 5.98 -6.90 0.56
C ILE A 44 6.73 -6.66 1.88
N LEU A 45 6.48 -7.56 2.83
CA LEU A 45 7.18 -7.67 4.10
C LEU A 45 7.95 -9.00 4.16
N ASP A 46 9.09 -9.00 4.84
CA ASP A 46 9.99 -10.16 4.96
C ASP A 46 10.35 -10.41 6.44
N ASP A 47 10.39 -11.68 6.85
CA ASP A 47 10.87 -12.14 8.17
C ASP A 47 12.20 -12.92 8.09
N GLY A 48 12.80 -13.00 6.90
CA GLY A 48 14.00 -13.77 6.58
C GLY A 48 13.73 -15.24 6.26
N GLN A 49 12.49 -15.72 6.39
CA GLN A 49 12.06 -17.08 6.05
C GLN A 49 11.03 -17.10 4.93
N SER A 50 10.10 -16.14 4.93
CA SER A 50 8.98 -16.08 4.00
C SER A 50 8.46 -14.65 3.80
N TYR A 51 7.84 -14.43 2.64
CA TYR A 51 7.19 -13.16 2.35
C TYR A 51 5.75 -13.10 2.87
N SER A 52 5.44 -11.95 3.43
CA SER A 52 4.08 -11.50 3.75
C SER A 52 3.70 -10.29 2.92
N TYR A 53 2.41 -10.10 2.70
CA TYR A 53 1.86 -9.06 1.85
C TYR A 53 0.93 -8.22 2.69
N LEU A 54 1.32 -6.98 2.97
CA LEU A 54 0.48 -5.98 3.61
C LEU A 54 -0.45 -5.38 2.55
N ILE A 55 -1.75 -5.58 2.72
CA ILE A 55 -2.76 -5.30 1.71
C ILE A 55 -3.46 -3.98 2.01
N PHE A 56 -3.33 -3.05 1.06
CA PHE A 56 -4.03 -1.77 1.01
C PHE A 56 -5.16 -1.87 -0.01
N VAL A 57 -6.37 -2.12 0.49
CA VAL A 57 -7.59 -2.24 -0.32
C VAL A 57 -8.01 -0.88 -0.89
N GLN A 58 -8.87 -0.89 -1.90
CA GLN A 58 -9.33 0.31 -2.60
C GLN A 58 -9.78 1.44 -1.66
N GLU A 59 -10.46 1.09 -0.56
CA GLU A 59 -10.98 2.03 0.42
C GLU A 59 -9.89 2.82 1.15
N THR A 60 -8.64 2.34 1.15
CA THR A 60 -7.52 3.06 1.78
C THR A 60 -6.88 4.08 0.84
N TRP A 61 -7.10 4.00 -0.47
CA TRP A 61 -6.32 4.73 -1.48
C TRP A 61 -6.47 6.24 -1.38
N SER A 62 -7.70 6.76 -1.22
CA SER A 62 -7.93 8.20 -1.11
C SER A 62 -7.20 8.79 0.11
N MET A 63 -7.22 8.11 1.25
CA MET A 63 -6.51 8.56 2.45
C MET A 63 -4.99 8.58 2.25
N ILE A 64 -4.44 7.61 1.51
CA ILE A 64 -3.02 7.56 1.15
C ILE A 64 -2.68 8.72 0.20
N HIS A 65 -3.46 8.91 -0.85
CA HIS A 65 -3.24 9.98 -1.84
C HIS A 65 -3.24 11.37 -1.19
N GLU A 66 -4.24 11.66 -0.36
CA GLU A 66 -4.38 12.94 0.36
C GLU A 66 -3.21 13.23 1.32
N ASN A 67 -2.42 12.20 1.68
CA ASN A 67 -1.35 12.28 2.67
C ASN A 67 0.00 11.72 2.16
N LYS A 68 0.21 11.73 0.83
CA LYS A 68 1.31 11.05 0.12
C LYS A 68 2.75 11.39 0.53
N ASP A 69 2.96 12.47 1.29
CA ASP A 69 4.28 12.89 1.76
C ASP A 69 4.55 12.46 3.23
N LYS A 70 3.55 11.87 3.90
CA LYS A 70 3.67 11.40 5.27
C LYS A 70 4.31 10.02 5.32
N LYS A 71 4.89 9.71 6.47
CA LYS A 71 5.43 8.38 6.76
C LYS A 71 4.29 7.38 6.87
N ILE A 72 4.51 6.15 6.42
CA ILE A 72 3.60 5.04 6.69
C ILE A 72 4.17 4.24 7.86
N ILE A 73 3.40 4.09 8.93
CA ILE A 73 3.77 3.32 10.12
C ILE A 73 2.72 2.23 10.34
N VAL A 74 3.16 0.98 10.47
CA VAL A 74 2.28 -0.19 10.64
C VAL A 74 2.40 -0.71 12.07
N ASN A 75 1.27 -0.88 12.75
CA ASN A 75 1.20 -1.33 14.15
C ASN A 75 2.19 -0.59 15.06
N ASP A 76 2.19 0.73 14.95
CA ASP A 76 2.98 1.69 15.75
C ASP A 76 4.51 1.65 15.58
N ASP A 77 5.11 0.56 15.09
CA ASP A 77 6.57 0.37 15.11
C ASP A 77 7.22 0.15 13.73
N LEU A 78 6.48 -0.37 12.73
CA LEU A 78 7.05 -0.72 11.43
C LEU A 78 6.87 0.42 10.41
N GLU A 79 7.91 1.23 10.24
CA GLU A 79 7.95 2.27 9.20
C GLU A 79 8.25 1.65 7.81
N LEU A 80 7.42 1.97 6.80
CA LEU A 80 7.63 1.56 5.40
C LEU A 80 8.29 2.72 4.62
N LYS A 81 9.62 2.76 4.59
CA LYS A 81 10.38 3.90 4.07
C LYS A 81 10.33 4.01 2.55
N GLU A 82 10.24 2.88 1.85
CA GLU A 82 10.16 2.87 0.38
C GLU A 82 8.73 2.93 -0.15
N PHE A 83 7.73 2.99 0.74
CA PHE A 83 6.32 2.92 0.34
C PHE A 83 5.92 3.98 -0.70
N ASN A 84 6.27 5.25 -0.45
CA ASN A 84 5.89 6.33 -1.36
C ASN A 84 6.61 6.22 -2.71
N ASN A 85 7.89 5.80 -2.72
CA ASN A 85 8.64 5.57 -3.96
C ASN A 85 8.00 4.45 -4.78
N GLU A 86 7.68 3.33 -4.14
CA GLU A 86 7.06 2.17 -4.77
C GLU A 86 5.64 2.47 -5.26
N LEU A 87 4.85 3.23 -4.49
CA LEU A 87 3.53 3.67 -4.90
C LEU A 87 3.62 4.56 -6.15
N THR A 88 4.50 5.56 -6.17
CA THR A 88 4.71 6.41 -7.36
C THR A 88 5.13 5.58 -8.56
N TYR A 89 6.10 4.68 -8.40
CA TYR A 89 6.54 3.80 -9.48
C TYR A 89 5.39 2.96 -10.05
N ILE A 90 4.55 2.37 -9.19
CA ILE A 90 3.42 1.56 -9.64
C ILE A 90 2.33 2.41 -10.31
N LEU A 91 2.01 3.60 -9.78
CA LEU A 91 1.04 4.50 -10.40
C LEU A 91 1.47 4.91 -11.81
N ASP A 92 2.74 5.29 -12.01
CA ASP A 92 3.30 5.62 -13.32
C ASP A 92 3.20 4.45 -14.31
N ASN A 93 3.27 3.21 -13.82
CA ASN A 93 3.14 2.00 -14.66
C ASN A 93 1.68 1.64 -14.99
N ILE A 94 0.73 2.07 -14.15
CA ILE A 94 -0.70 1.79 -14.31
C ILE A 94 -1.35 2.80 -15.28
N GLU A 95 -0.96 4.07 -15.22
CA GLU A 95 -1.53 5.15 -16.02
C GLU A 95 -1.62 4.77 -17.51
N GLY A 96 -2.83 4.79 -18.07
CA GLY A 96 -3.11 4.42 -19.47
C GLY A 96 -2.87 2.95 -19.83
N ASN A 97 -2.45 2.09 -18.90
CA ASN A 97 -2.02 0.73 -19.18
C ASN A 97 -3.12 -0.30 -18.94
N SER A 98 -3.98 -0.50 -19.95
CA SER A 98 -5.12 -1.43 -19.88
C SER A 98 -4.78 -2.91 -19.62
N ASN A 99 -3.50 -3.30 -19.58
CA ASN A 99 -3.08 -4.66 -19.20
C ASN A 99 -3.39 -5.00 -17.74
N TYR A 100 -3.56 -3.99 -16.87
CA TYR A 100 -4.02 -4.16 -15.50
C TYR A 100 -5.55 -4.28 -15.38
N GLY A 101 -6.28 -4.26 -16.51
CA GLY A 101 -7.74 -4.24 -16.53
C GLY A 101 -8.29 -2.82 -16.58
N LYS A 102 -9.17 -2.55 -17.54
CA LYS A 102 -9.66 -1.18 -17.82
C LYS A 102 -10.38 -0.54 -16.63
N GLU A 103 -11.18 -1.31 -15.90
CA GLU A 103 -11.94 -0.81 -14.75
C GLU A 103 -11.03 -0.47 -13.57
N PHE A 104 -10.01 -1.32 -13.33
CA PHE A 104 -8.98 -1.07 -12.32
C PHE A 104 -8.17 0.19 -12.65
N VAL A 105 -7.65 0.29 -13.87
CA VAL A 105 -6.87 1.46 -14.32
C VAL A 105 -7.69 2.74 -14.16
N ALA A 106 -8.93 2.75 -14.65
CA ALA A 106 -9.80 3.93 -14.52
C ALA A 106 -10.06 4.31 -13.05
N LYS A 107 -10.17 3.34 -12.15
CA LYS A 107 -10.37 3.60 -10.71
C LYS A 107 -9.11 4.18 -10.05
N VAL A 108 -7.94 3.70 -10.43
CA VAL A 108 -6.66 4.25 -9.97
C VAL A 108 -6.48 5.68 -10.47
N GLU A 109 -6.69 5.93 -11.76
CA GLU A 109 -6.60 7.28 -12.35
C GLU A 109 -7.60 8.25 -11.68
N GLU A 110 -8.83 7.80 -11.41
CA GLU A 110 -9.84 8.61 -10.71
C GLU A 110 -9.43 8.99 -9.28
N ILE A 111 -8.93 8.02 -8.48
CA ILE A 111 -8.64 8.25 -7.05
C ILE A 111 -7.31 9.01 -6.85
N PHE A 112 -6.31 8.71 -7.68
CA PHE A 112 -4.98 9.32 -7.58
C PHE A 112 -4.79 10.55 -8.45
N GLU A 113 -5.84 10.99 -9.17
CA GLU A 113 -5.85 12.17 -10.04
C GLU A 113 -4.71 12.17 -11.06
N LEU A 114 -4.53 11.03 -11.75
CA LEU A 114 -3.50 10.82 -12.78
C LEU A 114 -3.97 11.37 -14.15
#